data_AF-A0A7X7TWH0-F1
#
_entry.id   AF-A0A7X7TWH0-F1
#
_cell.length_a   1.000
_cell.length_b   1.000
_cell.length_c   1.000
_cell.angle_alpha   90.00
_cell.angle_beta   90.00
_cell.angle_gamma   90.00
#
_symmetry.space_group_name_H-M   'P 1'
#
loop_
_entity.id
_entity.type
_entity.pdbx_description
1 polymer ?
#
loop_
_entity_poly.entity_id
_entity_poly.type
_entity_poly.pdbx_seq_one_letter_code
_entity_poly.pdbx_strand_id
1 'polypeptide(L)'
;MLSIILFLHINLFSNEYDVSTHTYTIEYSIYDSGFTKKVIDYFSLPDNCPSDILITDDKLAKVYELKKIGFYRTELIFLIKMCCEKSINIETVLNEIKDEGKTVFDIAKKNNYDIIKNFSESNKIKNKFEKELKETNLLKVLIEKYFK
;
A
#
# COMPACT_ATOMS: atom_id res chain seq x y z
N MET A 1 -21.05 12.31 -19.77
CA MET A 1 -19.81 12.30 -18.96
C MET A 1 -19.97 11.73 -17.55
N LEU A 2 -21.14 11.82 -16.89
CA LEU A 2 -21.37 11.12 -15.60
C LEU A 2 -21.32 9.58 -15.70
N SER A 3 -21.64 9.02 -16.85
CA SER A 3 -21.82 7.57 -17.02
C SER A 3 -20.51 6.75 -16.96
N ILE A 4 -19.36 7.36 -17.28
CA ILE A 4 -18.06 6.67 -17.27
C ILE A 4 -17.51 6.57 -15.84
N ILE A 5 -17.74 7.60 -15.01
CA ILE A 5 -17.32 7.62 -13.59
C ILE A 5 -18.10 6.55 -12.80
N LEU A 6 -19.40 6.41 -13.08
CA LEU A 6 -20.24 5.38 -12.46
C LEU A 6 -19.85 3.96 -12.92
N PHE A 7 -19.49 3.79 -14.19
CA PHE A 7 -19.04 2.51 -14.74
C PHE A 7 -17.70 2.04 -14.15
N LEU A 8 -16.77 2.97 -13.89
CA LEU A 8 -15.52 2.68 -13.17
C LEU A 8 -15.78 2.35 -11.70
N HIS A 9 -16.72 3.04 -11.03
CA HIS A 9 -17.11 2.70 -9.67
C HIS A 9 -17.66 1.27 -9.59
N ILE A 10 -18.59 0.89 -10.46
CA ILE A 10 -19.19 -0.44 -10.42
C ILE A 10 -18.14 -1.51 -10.75
N ASN A 11 -17.32 -1.36 -11.80
CA ASN A 11 -16.33 -2.40 -12.14
C ASN A 11 -15.11 -2.46 -11.20
N LEU A 12 -14.79 -1.41 -10.44
CA LEU A 12 -13.73 -1.44 -9.43
C LEU A 12 -14.20 -1.92 -8.05
N PHE A 13 -15.51 -1.86 -7.76
CA PHE A 13 -16.08 -2.18 -6.45
C PHE A 13 -17.07 -3.36 -6.44
N SER A 14 -17.49 -3.89 -7.60
CA SER A 14 -18.24 -5.15 -7.71
C SER A 14 -17.31 -6.34 -7.50
N ASN A 15 -16.95 -6.62 -6.25
CA ASN A 15 -16.61 -7.99 -5.88
C ASN A 15 -17.92 -8.79 -5.87
N GLU A 16 -17.93 -9.87 -6.65
CA GLU A 16 -18.91 -10.94 -6.52
C GLU A 16 -18.95 -11.36 -5.04
N TYR A 17 -20.08 -11.08 -4.39
CA TYR A 17 -20.44 -11.69 -3.13
C TYR A 17 -20.78 -13.15 -3.41
N ASP A 18 -19.77 -14.01 -3.37
CA ASP A 18 -20.02 -15.44 -3.16
C ASP A 18 -20.05 -15.71 -1.66
N VAL A 19 -21.26 -16.03 -1.20
CA VAL A 19 -21.58 -16.30 0.20
C VAL A 19 -21.19 -17.74 0.49
N SER A 20 -19.99 -17.94 1.02
CA SER A 20 -19.73 -19.08 1.89
C SER A 20 -19.12 -18.59 3.20
N THR A 21 -20.00 -18.57 4.19
CA THR A 21 -19.75 -18.59 5.63
C THR A 21 -18.32 -18.99 6.00
N HIS A 22 -17.52 -18.04 6.49
CA HIS A 22 -16.68 -18.16 7.68
C HIS A 22 -16.30 -16.73 8.11
N THR A 23 -16.82 -16.32 9.26
CA THR A 23 -16.52 -15.07 9.95
C THR A 23 -15.03 -15.03 10.33
N TYR A 24 -14.21 -14.62 9.38
CA TYR A 24 -12.91 -14.01 9.67
C TYR A 24 -13.13 -12.51 9.70
N THR A 25 -13.72 -12.03 10.79
CA THR A 25 -13.57 -10.63 11.19
C THR A 25 -12.11 -10.46 11.60
N ILE A 26 -11.23 -10.36 10.61
CA ILE A 26 -9.88 -9.83 10.82
C ILE A 26 -10.14 -8.38 11.15
N GLU A 27 -10.14 -8.04 12.45
CA GLU A 27 -10.03 -6.66 12.89
C GLU A 27 -8.81 -6.08 12.18
N TYR A 28 -9.08 -5.26 11.15
CA TYR A 28 -8.07 -4.50 10.45
C TYR A 28 -7.57 -3.46 11.43
N SER A 29 -6.58 -3.86 12.23
CA SER A 29 -5.79 -2.96 13.06
C SER A 29 -5.43 -1.74 12.23
N ILE A 30 -5.73 -0.56 12.78
CA ILE A 30 -5.33 0.75 12.24
C ILE A 30 -3.82 0.75 11.91
N TYR A 31 -3.06 -0.11 12.61
CA TYR A 31 -1.73 -0.55 12.27
C TYR A 31 -1.74 -1.90 11.56
N ASP A 32 -1.82 -1.87 10.24
CA ASP A 32 -1.59 -3.04 9.41
C ASP A 32 -0.07 -3.30 9.27
N SER A 33 0.56 -3.61 10.40
CA SER A 33 2.02 -3.72 10.53
C SER A 33 2.60 -4.81 9.65
N GLY A 34 1.87 -5.91 9.44
CA GLY A 34 2.26 -6.99 8.53
C GLY A 34 2.33 -6.53 7.08
N PHE A 35 1.32 -5.79 6.61
CA PHE A 35 1.34 -5.21 5.27
C PHE A 35 2.40 -4.12 5.14
N THR A 36 2.52 -3.21 6.11
CA THR A 36 3.55 -2.17 6.08
C THR A 36 4.95 -2.76 6.03
N LYS A 37 5.20 -3.85 6.76
CA LYS A 37 6.46 -4.59 6.67
C LYS A 37 6.71 -5.15 5.27
N LYS A 38 5.69 -5.76 4.65
CA LYS A 38 5.80 -6.24 3.25
C LYS A 38 6.11 -5.13 2.26
N VAL A 39 5.52 -3.94 2.42
CA VAL A 39 5.84 -2.75 1.61
C VAL A 39 7.32 -2.38 1.78
N ILE A 40 7.79 -2.28 3.02
CA ILE A 40 9.19 -1.97 3.33
C ILE A 40 10.13 -3.01 2.71
N ASP A 41 9.90 -4.30 2.97
CA ASP A 41 10.75 -5.39 2.46
C ASP A 41 10.82 -5.36 0.92
N TYR A 42 9.69 -5.09 0.26
CA TYR A 42 9.62 -5.01 -1.20
C TYR A 42 10.43 -3.85 -1.77
N PHE A 43 10.27 -2.64 -1.22
CA PHE A 43 10.97 -1.44 -1.69
C PHE A 43 12.38 -1.28 -1.11
N SER A 44 12.83 -2.20 -0.24
CA SER A 44 14.24 -2.27 0.18
C SER A 44 15.12 -2.95 -0.88
N LEU A 45 14.52 -3.61 -1.87
CA LEU A 45 15.24 -4.22 -2.99
C LEU A 45 15.54 -3.17 -4.07
N PRO A 46 16.79 -3.06 -4.57
CA PRO A 46 17.18 -2.08 -5.58
C PRO A 46 16.33 -2.13 -6.86
N ASP A 47 15.90 -3.32 -7.27
CA ASP A 47 15.07 -3.52 -8.47
C ASP A 47 13.68 -2.87 -8.33
N ASN A 48 13.19 -2.71 -7.10
CA ASN A 48 11.87 -2.14 -6.79
C ASN A 48 11.96 -0.68 -6.33
N CYS A 49 13.12 -0.26 -5.83
CA CYS A 49 13.41 1.12 -5.47
C CYS A 49 14.82 1.48 -5.96
N PRO A 50 14.95 2.12 -7.14
CA PRO A 50 16.26 2.48 -7.68
C PRO A 50 16.97 3.59 -6.90
N SER A 51 16.34 4.14 -5.86
CA SER A 51 16.87 5.25 -5.07
C SER A 51 17.06 4.86 -3.61
N ASP A 52 18.02 5.50 -2.96
CA ASP A 52 18.40 5.27 -1.56
C ASP A 52 17.48 5.96 -0.54
N ILE A 53 16.18 6.03 -0.83
CA ILE A 53 15.22 6.72 0.02
C ILE A 53 14.68 5.86 1.18
N LEU A 54 14.99 4.56 1.22
CA LEU A 54 14.50 3.62 2.25
C LEU A 54 15.61 2.74 2.87
N ILE A 55 16.87 3.17 2.82
CA ILE A 55 18.03 2.37 3.28
C ILE A 55 18.38 2.51 4.76
N THR A 56 17.79 3.47 5.48
CA THR A 56 18.11 3.76 6.90
C THR A 56 16.89 3.56 7.78
N ASP A 57 17.08 3.08 9.02
CA ASP A 57 16.01 2.86 10.00
C ASP A 57 15.10 4.09 10.21
N ASP A 58 15.67 5.29 10.23
CA ASP A 58 14.89 6.54 10.36
C ASP A 58 13.90 6.74 9.21
N LYS A 59 14.28 6.38 7.99
CA LYS A 59 13.41 6.49 6.80
C LYS A 59 12.36 5.38 6.78
N LEU A 60 12.70 4.19 7.27
CA LEU A 60 11.74 3.09 7.44
C LEU A 60 10.65 3.48 8.45
N ALA A 61 11.01 4.16 9.54
CA ALA A 61 10.05 4.69 10.51
C ALA A 61 9.05 5.67 9.87
N LYS A 62 9.47 6.46 8.86
CA LYS A 62 8.55 7.36 8.11
C LYS A 62 7.48 6.61 7.33
N VAL A 63 7.75 5.41 6.83
CA VAL A 63 6.73 4.57 6.17
C VAL A 63 5.63 4.17 7.17
N TYR A 64 6.02 3.85 8.40
CA TYR A 64 5.05 3.59 9.48
C TYR A 64 4.28 4.85 9.84
N GLU A 65 4.91 6.02 9.89
CA GLU A 65 4.20 7.30 10.11
C GLU A 65 3.16 7.58 9.03
N LEU A 66 3.49 7.37 7.75
CA LEU A 66 2.52 7.49 6.65
C LEU A 66 1.33 6.55 6.84
N LYS A 67 1.56 5.32 7.30
CA LYS A 67 0.46 4.40 7.60
C LYS A 67 -0.42 4.91 8.74
N LYS A 68 0.17 5.49 9.81
CA LYS A 68 -0.57 6.08 10.95
C LYS A 68 -1.49 7.22 10.53
N ILE A 69 -1.13 7.97 9.49
CA ILE A 69 -1.95 9.06 8.94
C ILE A 69 -3.24 8.54 8.29
N GLY A 70 -3.35 7.22 8.06
CA GLY A 70 -4.58 6.59 7.56
C GLY A 70 -4.54 6.25 6.08
N PHE A 71 -3.36 6.26 5.45
CA PHE A 71 -3.20 5.87 4.06
C PHE A 71 -3.79 4.48 3.78
N TYR A 72 -4.61 4.39 2.73
CA TYR A 72 -5.02 3.10 2.21
C TYR A 72 -3.80 2.34 1.69
N ARG A 73 -3.89 1.00 1.69
CA ARG A 73 -2.77 0.12 1.29
C ARG A 73 -2.20 0.48 -0.09
N THR A 74 -3.06 0.74 -1.07
CA THR A 74 -2.64 1.14 -2.43
C THR A 74 -1.98 2.51 -2.46
N GLU A 75 -2.48 3.48 -1.69
CA GLU A 75 -1.91 4.83 -1.64
C GLU A 75 -0.54 4.83 -1.00
N LEU A 76 -0.33 4.02 0.04
CA LEU A 76 0.99 3.82 0.64
C LEU A 76 1.97 3.29 -0.40
N ILE A 77 1.62 2.20 -1.11
CA ILE A 77 2.47 1.64 -2.17
C ILE A 77 2.75 2.68 -3.26
N PHE A 78 1.70 3.38 -3.72
CA PHE A 78 1.81 4.40 -4.75
C PHE A 78 2.77 5.51 -4.35
N LEU A 79 2.67 5.99 -3.11
CA LEU A 79 3.52 7.03 -2.58
C LEU A 79 4.98 6.58 -2.49
N ILE A 80 5.25 5.41 -1.93
CA ILE A 80 6.61 4.88 -1.82
C ILE A 80 7.21 4.66 -3.21
N LYS A 81 6.46 4.05 -4.13
CA LYS A 81 6.88 3.85 -5.54
C LYS A 81 7.22 5.18 -6.21
N MET A 82 6.36 6.19 -6.05
CA MET A 82 6.63 7.53 -6.59
C MET A 82 7.91 8.12 -6.00
N CYS A 83 8.09 8.04 -4.69
CA CYS A 83 9.31 8.54 -4.04
C CYS A 83 10.55 7.82 -4.59
N CYS A 84 10.47 6.49 -4.78
CA CYS A 84 11.55 5.69 -5.33
C CYS A 84 11.90 6.08 -6.77
N GLU A 85 10.90 6.17 -7.66
CA GLU A 85 11.10 6.42 -9.09
C GLU A 85 11.47 7.87 -9.40
N LYS A 86 11.02 8.81 -8.55
CA LYS A 86 11.29 10.24 -8.71
C LYS A 86 12.41 10.74 -7.79
N SER A 87 13.02 9.86 -7.00
CA SER A 87 14.05 10.20 -6.00
C SER A 87 13.61 11.33 -5.05
N ILE A 88 12.34 11.29 -4.62
CA ILE A 88 11.77 12.28 -3.69
C ILE A 88 12.00 11.80 -2.26
N ASN A 89 12.46 12.70 -1.39
CA ASN A 89 12.61 12.37 0.02
C ASN A 89 11.24 12.16 0.68
N ILE A 90 11.07 11.00 1.33
CA ILE A 90 9.85 10.61 2.03
C ILE A 90 9.48 11.57 3.17
N GLU A 91 10.46 12.19 3.82
CA GLU A 91 10.24 13.19 4.87
C GLU A 91 9.63 14.47 4.30
N THR A 92 10.11 14.92 3.13
CA THR A 92 9.52 16.07 2.44
C THR A 92 8.05 15.81 2.10
N VAL A 93 7.74 14.62 1.59
CA VAL A 93 6.35 14.23 1.29
C VAL A 93 5.51 14.17 2.57
N LEU A 94 6.05 13.60 3.65
CA LEU A 94 5.34 13.53 4.92
C LEU A 94 4.95 14.92 5.44
N ASN A 95 5.85 15.91 5.31
CA ASN A 95 5.58 17.29 5.70
C ASN A 95 4.54 17.94 4.76
N GLU A 96 4.64 17.73 3.44
CA GLU A 96 3.62 18.21 2.50
C GLU A 96 2.22 17.65 2.83
N ILE A 97 2.13 16.40 3.31
CA ILE A 97 0.86 15.79 3.72
C ILE A 97 0.37 16.34 5.06
N LYS A 98 1.23 16.36 6.09
CA LYS A 98 0.84 16.72 7.47
C LYS A 98 0.60 18.21 7.63
N ASP A 99 1.50 19.02 7.09
CA ASP A 99 1.58 20.45 7.38
C ASP A 99 0.85 21.27 6.33
N GLU A 100 0.90 20.86 5.06
CA GLU A 100 0.25 21.56 3.94
C GLU A 100 -1.08 20.93 3.50
N GLY A 101 -1.46 19.78 4.08
CA GLY A 101 -2.71 19.08 3.75
C GLY A 101 -2.77 18.57 2.31
N LYS A 102 -1.63 18.35 1.65
CA LYS A 102 -1.58 17.84 0.27
C LYS A 102 -2.01 16.39 0.22
N THR A 103 -2.78 16.03 -0.82
CA THR A 103 -3.03 14.62 -1.11
C THR A 103 -1.84 14.00 -1.84
N VAL A 104 -1.74 12.67 -1.79
CA VAL A 104 -0.74 11.93 -2.57
C VAL A 104 -0.84 12.20 -4.08
N PHE A 105 -2.04 12.48 -4.56
CA PHE A 105 -2.30 12.80 -5.97
C PHE A 105 -1.84 14.21 -6.35
N ASP A 106 -1.91 15.16 -5.41
CA ASP A 106 -1.37 16.51 -5.65
C ASP A 106 0.15 16.48 -5.77
N ILE A 107 0.81 15.71 -4.91
CA ILE A 107 2.25 15.50 -4.94
C ILE A 107 2.66 14.77 -6.23
N ALA A 108 1.89 13.76 -6.66
CA ALA A 108 2.12 13.08 -7.94
C ALA A 108 2.00 14.01 -9.15
N LYS A 109 0.98 14.89 -9.18
CA LYS A 109 0.82 15.90 -10.24
C LYS A 109 2.01 16.87 -10.26
N LYS A 110 2.41 17.40 -9.10
CA LYS A 110 3.58 18.29 -8.95
C LYS A 110 4.86 17.67 -9.51
N ASN A 111 5.03 16.35 -9.38
CA ASN A 111 6.22 15.62 -9.81
C ASN A 111 6.09 14.95 -11.19
N ASN A 112 5.08 15.33 -11.99
CA ASN A 112 4.82 14.75 -13.32
C ASN A 112 4.81 13.22 -13.29
N TYR A 113 4.04 12.65 -12.37
CA TYR A 113 3.90 11.21 -12.19
C TYR A 113 2.50 10.78 -12.65
N ASP A 114 2.44 9.83 -13.59
CA ASP A 114 1.18 9.33 -14.15
C ASP A 114 0.36 8.62 -13.07
N ILE A 115 -0.70 9.27 -12.59
CA ILE A 115 -1.52 8.76 -11.49
C ILE A 115 -2.21 7.45 -11.90
N ILE A 116 -2.87 7.42 -13.07
CA ILE A 116 -3.73 6.29 -13.44
C ILE A 116 -2.89 5.03 -13.63
N LYS A 117 -1.82 5.12 -14.40
CA LYS A 117 -0.92 3.99 -14.65
C LYS A 117 -0.31 3.48 -13.35
N ASN A 118 0.30 4.37 -12.57
CA ASN A 118 1.07 3.95 -11.40
C ASN A 118 0.19 3.51 -10.23
N PHE A 119 -1.03 4.04 -10.10
CA PHE A 119 -1.97 3.56 -9.09
C PHE A 119 -2.49 2.15 -9.43
N SER A 120 -2.72 1.86 -10.72
CA SER A 120 -3.05 0.51 -11.18
C SER A 120 -1.92 -0.49 -10.89
N GLU A 121 -0.67 -0.12 -11.18
CA GLU A 121 0.51 -0.94 -10.82
C GLU A 121 0.61 -1.15 -9.31
N SER A 122 0.38 -0.10 -8.51
CA SER A 122 0.38 -0.18 -7.06
C SER A 122 -0.71 -1.13 -6.52
N ASN A 123 -1.87 -1.18 -7.18
CA ASN A 123 -2.94 -2.12 -6.82
C ASN A 123 -2.55 -3.58 -7.11
N LYS A 124 -1.78 -3.84 -8.17
CA LYS A 124 -1.23 -5.19 -8.44
C LYS A 124 -0.28 -5.63 -7.34
N ILE A 125 0.61 -4.73 -6.90
CA ILE A 125 1.54 -4.98 -5.78
C ILE A 125 0.75 -5.25 -4.49
N LYS A 126 -0.28 -4.46 -4.20
CA LYS A 126 -1.18 -4.66 -3.04
C LYS A 126 -1.77 -6.07 -3.04
N ASN A 127 -2.37 -6.48 -4.16
CA ASN A 127 -2.99 -7.81 -4.29
C ASN A 127 -1.98 -8.95 -4.08
N LYS A 128 -0.74 -8.77 -4.56
CA LYS A 128 0.36 -9.72 -4.31
C LYS A 128 0.64 -9.87 -2.82
N PHE A 129 0.82 -8.76 -2.09
CA PHE A 129 1.08 -8.80 -0.64
C PHE A 129 -0.08 -9.39 0.15
N GLU A 130 -1.32 -9.06 -0.20
CA GLU A 130 -2.50 -9.60 0.47
C GLU A 130 -2.61 -11.12 0.30
N LYS A 131 -2.25 -11.65 -0.87
CA LYS A 131 -2.18 -13.09 -1.10
C LYS A 131 -1.11 -13.76 -0.24
N GLU A 132 0.11 -13.22 -0.23
CA GLU A 132 1.22 -13.75 0.56
C GLU A 132 0.93 -13.75 2.07
N LEU A 133 0.29 -12.69 2.59
CA LEU A 133 -0.10 -12.61 4.00
C LEU A 133 -1.18 -13.64 4.36
N LYS A 134 -2.18 -13.84 3.48
CA LYS A 134 -3.20 -14.89 3.67
C LYS A 134 -2.57 -16.29 3.70
N GLU A 135 -1.66 -16.58 2.79
CA GLU A 135 -0.94 -17.86 2.73
C GLU A 135 -0.08 -18.10 3.99
N THR A 136 0.61 -17.06 4.46
CA THR A 136 1.41 -17.13 5.71
C THR A 136 0.54 -17.44 6.93
N ASN A 137 -0.63 -16.79 7.03
CA ASN A 137 -1.57 -17.04 8.11
C ASN A 137 -2.13 -18.46 8.06
N LEU A 138 -2.48 -18.96 6.88
CA LEU A 138 -2.94 -20.34 6.70
C LEU A 138 -1.88 -21.35 7.16
N LEU A 139 -0.62 -21.14 6.76
CA LEU A 139 0.48 -22.00 7.16
C LEU A 139 0.65 -22.04 8.69
N LYS A 140 0.57 -20.87 9.34
CA LYS A 140 0.67 -20.77 10.81
C LYS A 140 -0.43 -21.59 11.50
N VAL A 141 -1.69 -21.47 11.04
CA VAL A 141 -2.83 -22.24 11.57
C VAL A 141 -2.60 -23.74 11.40
N LEU A 142 -2.11 -24.17 10.24
CA LEU A 142 -1.82 -25.59 10.00
C LEU A 142 -0.70 -26.11 10.92
N ILE A 143 0.37 -25.34 11.11
CA ILE A 143 1.48 -25.71 12.02
C ILE A 143 0.95 -25.88 13.45
N GLU A 144 0.15 -24.93 13.93
CA GLU A 144 -0.42 -25.01 15.29
C GLU A 144 -1.37 -26.20 15.45
N LYS A 145 -2.14 -26.56 14.42
CA LYS A 145 -3.07 -27.69 14.47
C LYS A 145 -2.37 -29.05 14.52
N TYR A 146 -1.26 -29.22 13.81
CA TYR A 146 -0.64 -30.54 13.62
C TYR A 146 0.60 -30.78 14.48
N PHE A 147 1.22 -29.73 15.04
CA PHE A 147 2.49 -29.83 15.77
C PHE A 147 2.48 -29.25 17.19
N LYS A 148 1.36 -28.69 17.65
CA LYS A 148 1.14 -28.29 19.05
C LYS A 148 -0.07 -29.01 19.61
#